data_AF-A0A503L8T9-F1
#
_entry.id   AF-A0A503L8T9-F1
#
_cell.length_a   1.000
_cell.length_b   1.000
_cell.length_c   1.000
_cell.angle_alpha   90.00
_cell.angle_beta   90.00
_cell.angle_gamma   90.00
#
_symmetry.space_group_name_H-M   'P 1'
#
loop_
_entity.id
_entity.type
_entity.pdbx_description
1 polymer ?
#
loop_
_entity_poly.entity_id
_entity_poly.type
_entity_poly.pdbx_seq_one_letter_code
_entity_poly.pdbx_strand_id
1 'polypeptide(L)'
;MTFPVKDDDDAAAQQQVALRSFYKVAAGSCAMVLETVADTCELAGMSTNLNARDRNIGGYGGSQLTVSGQITMKVKFKASLSKTAQ
;
A
#
# COMPACT_ATOMS: atom_id res chain seq x y z
N MET A 1 -5.36 2.03 0.41
CA MET A 1 -5.41 3.29 -0.38
C MET A 1 -6.68 3.32 -1.19
N THR A 2 -7.30 4.49 -1.33
CA THR A 2 -8.56 4.64 -2.07
C THR A 2 -8.38 5.68 -3.18
N PHE A 3 -8.86 5.36 -4.37
CA PHE A 3 -8.78 6.19 -5.57
C PHE A 3 -10.19 6.46 -6.10
N PRO A 4 -10.51 7.70 -6.50
CA PRO A 4 -11.73 7.96 -7.26
C PRO A 4 -11.61 7.31 -8.64
N VAL A 5 -12.67 6.62 -9.07
CA VAL A 5 -12.81 6.09 -10.44
C VAL A 5 -13.41 7.21 -11.28
N LYS A 6 -12.79 7.52 -12.40
CA LYS A 6 -13.40 8.39 -13.43
C LYS A 6 -14.20 7.53 -14.39
N ASP A 7 -15.42 7.93 -14.67
CA ASP A 7 -16.37 7.19 -15.51
C ASP A 7 -15.93 7.12 -16.99
N ASP A 8 -15.07 8.04 -17.44
CA ASP A 8 -14.61 8.15 -18.83
C ASP A 8 -13.36 7.30 -19.15
N ASP A 9 -12.71 6.74 -18.13
CA ASP A 9 -11.46 6.00 -18.25
C ASP A 9 -11.70 4.47 -18.16
N ASP A 10 -10.85 3.70 -18.81
CA ASP A 10 -10.88 2.23 -18.71
C ASP A 10 -10.64 1.78 -17.25
N ALA A 11 -11.63 1.08 -16.68
CA ALA A 11 -11.58 0.54 -15.33
C ALA A 11 -10.36 -0.38 -15.11
N ALA A 12 -9.92 -1.13 -16.13
CA ALA A 12 -8.73 -1.98 -16.04
C ALA A 12 -7.45 -1.14 -15.94
N ALA A 13 -7.35 -0.05 -16.71
CA ALA A 13 -6.23 0.88 -16.63
C ALA A 13 -6.15 1.55 -15.25
N GLN A 14 -7.29 1.96 -14.68
CA GLN A 14 -7.35 2.55 -13.35
C GLN A 14 -6.97 1.58 -12.23
N GLN A 15 -7.42 0.31 -12.32
CA GLN A 15 -6.98 -0.75 -11.42
C GLN A 15 -5.46 -0.95 -11.47
N GLN A 16 -4.88 -0.96 -12.67
CA GLN A 16 -3.45 -1.13 -12.85
C GLN A 16 -2.64 0.05 -12.27
N VAL A 17 -3.12 1.28 -12.43
CA VAL A 17 -2.52 2.48 -11.82
C VAL A 17 -2.57 2.41 -10.29
N ALA A 18 -3.71 1.99 -9.73
CA ALA A 18 -3.88 1.84 -8.30
C ALA A 18 -2.95 0.76 -7.71
N LEU A 19 -2.81 -0.39 -8.39
CA LEU A 19 -1.82 -1.41 -8.03
C LEU A 19 -0.41 -0.86 -8.09
N ARG A 20 0.01 -0.25 -9.21
CA ARG A 20 1.36 0.32 -9.35
C ARG A 20 1.67 1.31 -8.24
N SER A 21 0.69 2.11 -7.84
CA SER A 21 0.83 3.05 -6.73
C SER A 21 1.10 2.31 -5.42
N PHE A 22 0.39 1.20 -5.17
CA PHE A 22 0.66 0.34 -4.01
C PHE A 22 2.06 -0.28 -4.03
N TYR A 23 2.50 -0.81 -5.17
CA TYR A 23 3.86 -1.33 -5.32
C TYR A 23 4.93 -0.25 -5.09
N LYS A 24 4.71 1.00 -5.53
CA LYS A 24 5.61 2.12 -5.25
C LYS A 24 5.71 2.43 -3.76
N VAL A 25 4.58 2.42 -3.05
CA VAL A 25 4.56 2.60 -1.58
C VAL A 25 5.34 1.48 -0.90
N ALA A 26 5.16 0.23 -1.34
CA ALA A 26 5.92 -0.90 -0.81
C ALA A 26 7.42 -0.78 -1.07
N ALA A 27 7.84 -0.30 -2.25
CA ALA A 27 9.24 -0.05 -2.54
C ALA A 27 9.86 1.00 -1.60
N GLY A 28 9.08 2.03 -1.23
CA GLY A 28 9.52 3.08 -0.31
C GLY A 28 9.42 2.73 1.18
N SER A 29 8.69 1.68 1.57
CA SER A 29 8.43 1.39 2.99
C SER A 29 9.71 1.00 3.74
N CYS A 30 10.63 0.30 3.08
CA CYS A 30 11.91 -0.03 3.70
C CYS A 30 12.82 1.18 3.90
N ALA A 31 12.79 2.18 3.01
CA ALA A 31 13.61 3.38 3.16
C ALA A 31 13.27 4.12 4.46
N MET A 32 11.97 4.32 4.72
CA MET A 32 11.50 4.94 5.96
C MET A 32 11.94 4.15 7.21
N VAL A 33 11.83 2.81 7.18
CA VAL A 33 12.19 1.93 8.30
C VAL A 33 13.69 1.97 8.58
N LEU A 34 14.53 1.98 7.54
CA LEU A 34 15.99 2.09 7.66
C LEU A 34 16.42 3.44 8.25
N GLU A 35 15.82 4.52 7.77
CA GLU A 35 16.12 5.86 8.28
C GLU A 35 15.80 5.98 9.77
N THR A 36 14.61 5.51 10.19
CA THR A 36 14.14 5.68 11.57
C THR A 36 14.70 4.65 12.55
N VAL A 37 14.56 3.35 12.27
CA VAL A 37 14.68 2.32 13.33
C VAL A 37 15.54 1.11 13.00
N ALA A 38 15.93 0.91 11.73
CA ALA A 38 16.56 -0.33 11.29
C ALA A 38 17.95 -0.17 10.70
N ASP A 39 18.82 -1.17 10.92
CA ASP A 39 20.08 -1.35 10.21
C ASP A 39 19.84 -2.02 8.85
N THR A 40 18.88 -2.95 8.79
CA THR A 40 18.50 -3.62 7.53
C THR A 40 16.99 -3.76 7.41
N CYS A 41 16.49 -3.72 6.17
CA CYS A 41 15.09 -3.90 5.85
C CYS A 41 14.96 -4.58 4.50
N GLU A 42 14.21 -5.68 4.46
CA GLU A 42 13.93 -6.45 3.25
C GLU A 42 12.44 -6.72 3.14
N LEU A 43 11.88 -6.58 1.94
CA LEU A 43 10.52 -7.02 1.65
C LEU A 43 10.52 -8.54 1.48
N ALA A 44 9.82 -9.25 2.37
CA ALA A 44 9.76 -10.71 2.37
C ALA A 44 8.53 -11.25 1.62
N GLY A 45 7.50 -10.44 1.46
CA GLY A 45 6.29 -10.83 0.76
C GLY A 45 5.30 -9.68 0.67
N MET A 46 4.38 -9.77 -0.28
CA MET A 46 3.32 -8.79 -0.42
C MET A 46 2.06 -9.45 -0.97
N SER A 47 0.91 -9.07 -0.42
CA SER A 47 -0.41 -9.49 -0.86
C SER A 47 -1.26 -8.25 -1.12
N THR A 48 -1.99 -8.23 -2.23
CA THR A 48 -2.86 -7.11 -2.60
C THR A 48 -4.23 -7.61 -3.01
N ASN A 49 -5.26 -6.97 -2.48
CA ASN A 49 -6.65 -7.13 -2.85
C ASN A 49 -7.16 -5.80 -3.41
N LEU A 50 -7.80 -5.87 -4.57
CA LEU A 50 -8.49 -4.75 -5.19
C LEU A 50 -9.99 -4.92 -4.96
N ASN A 51 -10.61 -3.90 -4.40
CA ASN A 51 -12.06 -3.82 -4.28
C ASN A 51 -12.53 -2.60 -5.08
N ALA A 52 -12.98 -2.86 -6.31
CA ALA A 52 -13.69 -1.87 -7.11
C ALA A 52 -15.16 -1.88 -6.64
N ARG A 53 -15.53 -0.92 -5.78
CA ARG A 53 -16.93 -0.74 -5.41
C ARG A 53 -17.53 0.30 -6.34
N ASP A 54 -18.41 -0.17 -7.21
CA ASP A 54 -19.33 0.72 -7.88
C ASP A 54 -20.38 1.18 -6.86
N ARG A 55 -20.29 2.43 -6.41
CA ARG A 55 -21.22 3.02 -5.42
C ARG A 55 -22.43 3.63 -6.13
N ASN A 56 -22.94 2.96 -7.17
CA ASN A 56 -24.16 3.35 -7.86
C ASN A 56 -25.45 2.92 -7.09
N ILE A 57 -25.47 3.11 -5.77
CA ILE A 57 -26.67 3.07 -4.94
C ILE A 57 -26.83 4.50 -4.39
N GLY A 58 -27.66 5.32 -5.05
CA GLY A 58 -28.13 6.59 -4.50
C GLY A 58 -27.61 7.90 -5.12
N GLY A 59 -26.92 7.87 -6.27
CA GLY A 59 -26.76 9.06 -7.14
C GLY A 59 -25.82 10.18 -6.67
N TYR A 60 -25.06 10.00 -5.59
CA TYR A 60 -24.16 11.03 -5.04
C TYR A 60 -22.72 10.58 -4.74
N GLY A 61 -22.36 9.33 -5.04
CA GLY A 61 -21.02 8.80 -4.77
C GLY A 61 -20.41 8.19 -6.02
N GLY A 62 -19.47 8.90 -6.65
CA GLY A 62 -18.68 8.34 -7.76
C GLY A 62 -18.03 7.01 -7.36
N SER A 63 -17.83 6.13 -8.34
CA SER A 63 -17.27 4.80 -8.12
C SER A 63 -15.89 4.92 -7.45
N GLN A 64 -15.59 4.04 -6.49
CA GLN A 64 -14.34 4.09 -5.72
C GLN A 64 -13.57 2.80 -5.84
N LEU A 65 -12.28 2.93 -6.14
CA LEU A 65 -11.34 1.82 -6.16
C LEU A 65 -10.55 1.80 -4.86
N THR A 66 -10.69 0.75 -4.06
CA THR A 66 -9.90 0.58 -2.85
C THR A 66 -8.89 -0.54 -3.03
N VAL A 67 -7.62 -0.21 -2.85
CA VAL A 67 -6.51 -1.17 -2.80
C VAL A 67 -6.15 -1.42 -1.34
N SER A 68 -6.34 -2.64 -0.90
CA SER A 68 -5.93 -3.11 0.42
C SER A 68 -4.85 -4.15 0.24
N GLY A 69 -3.70 -3.98 0.88
CA GLY A 69 -2.64 -4.96 0.80
C GLY A 69 -1.86 -5.06 2.10
N GLN A 70 -1.19 -6.19 2.25
CA GLN A 70 -0.29 -6.48 3.36
C GLN A 70 1.12 -6.59 2.80
N ILE A 71 2.06 -5.91 3.47
CA ILE A 71 3.48 -5.95 3.15
C ILE A 71 4.16 -6.65 4.32
N THR A 72 4.83 -7.77 4.04
CA THR A 72 5.62 -8.49 5.02
C THR A 72 7.08 -8.07 4.87
N MET A 73 7.69 -7.63 5.96
CA MET A 73 9.04 -7.08 5.98
C MET A 73 9.90 -7.85 6.98
N LYS A 74 11.16 -8.10 6.64
CA LYS A 74 12.20 -8.58 7.54
C LYS A 74 13.07 -7.39 7.91
N VAL A 75 13.13 -7.07 9.20
CA VAL A 75 13.78 -5.86 9.70
C VAL A 75 14.79 -6.25 10.78
N LYS A 76 16.01 -5.72 10.68
CA LYS A 76 16.99 -5.75 11.76
C LYS A 76 17.04 -4.38 12.41
N PHE A 77 16.59 -4.28 13.65
CA PHE A 77 16.58 -3.01 14.38
C PHE A 77 17.99 -2.57 14.79
N LYS A 78 18.19 -1.25 14.87
CA LYS A 78 19.42 -0.66 15.38
C LYS A 78 19.67 -1.11 16.83
N ALA A 79 20.93 -1.41 17.15
CA ALA A 79 21.32 -1.91 18.47
C ALA A 79 20.90 -0.98 19.64
N SER A 80 20.78 0.32 19.39
CA SER A 80 20.32 1.33 20.36
C SER A 80 18.84 1.19 20.73
N LEU A 81 18.02 0.61 19.86
CA LEU A 81 16.57 0.41 20.08
C LEU A 81 16.27 -0.96 20.70
N SER A 82 17.13 -1.95 20.49
CA SER A 82 17.03 -3.26 21.14
C SER A 82 17.29 -3.23 22.66
N LYS A 83 17.76 -2.10 23.22
CA LYS A 83 18.04 -1.97 24.66
C LYS A 83 16.81 -1.57 25.49
N THR A 84 15.69 -1.22 24.87
CA THR A 84 14.46 -0.81 25.58
C THR A 84 13.43 -1.95 25.71
N ALA A 85 13.74 -3.14 25.20
CA ALA A 85 12.93 -4.33 25.39
C ALA A 85 13.57 -5.27 26.42
N GLN A 86 13.67 -4.82 27.68
CA GLN A 86 13.99 -5.68 28.82
C GLN A 86 13.23 -5.23 30.06
#